data_AF-K4G0B7-F1
#
_entry.id   AF-K4G0B7-F1
#
_cell.length_a   1.000
_cell.length_b   1.000
_cell.length_c   1.000
_cell.angle_alpha   90.00
_cell.angle_beta   90.00
_cell.angle_gamma   90.00
#
_symmetry.space_group_name_H-M   'P 1'
#
loop_
_entity.id
_entity.type
_entity.pdbx_description
1 polymer ?
#
loop_
_entity_poly.entity_id
_entity_poly.type
_entity_poly.pdbx_seq_one_letter_code
_entity_poly.pdbx_strand_id
1 'polypeptide(L)'
;MMPSRNNVATGISSSKVKYSKLSSSDEGYIDLQFKKLPTKVPYKAIALATILFLIGSLLITIGALLLSGYIDSSYSDTTWPVLIIGVLVFVPGFYHLRIAFYAFKGYRGYSYDDIPDFDD
;
A
#
# COMPACT_ATOMS: atom_id res chain seq x y z
N MET A 1 -36.56 -72.09 -25.59
CA MET A 1 -36.32 -71.23 -26.77
C MET A 1 -36.16 -69.77 -26.29
N MET A 2 -35.17 -69.08 -26.88
CA MET A 2 -34.56 -67.75 -26.62
C MET A 2 -35.53 -66.54 -26.40
N PRO A 3 -35.08 -65.33 -25.97
CA PRO A 3 -33.72 -64.78 -26.12
C PRO A 3 -33.07 -64.06 -24.91
N SER A 4 -31.75 -63.93 -25.04
CA SER A 4 -30.79 -63.13 -24.26
C SER A 4 -31.06 -61.63 -24.42
N ARG A 5 -30.90 -60.84 -23.35
CA ARG A 5 -30.94 -59.36 -23.42
C ARG A 5 -29.51 -58.82 -23.42
N ASN A 6 -29.18 -58.12 -24.50
CA ASN A 6 -27.88 -57.54 -24.81
C ASN A 6 -27.46 -56.44 -23.83
N ASN A 7 -26.18 -56.45 -23.48
CA ASN A 7 -25.48 -55.37 -22.80
C ASN A 7 -25.40 -54.15 -23.73
N VAL A 8 -26.03 -53.04 -23.34
CA VAL A 8 -25.78 -51.72 -23.94
C VAL A 8 -24.82 -50.98 -23.02
N ALA A 9 -23.53 -51.06 -23.35
CA ALA A 9 -22.53 -50.17 -22.79
C ALA A 9 -22.79 -48.76 -23.34
N THR A 10 -23.48 -47.93 -22.56
CA THR A 10 -23.51 -46.49 -22.78
C THR A 10 -22.09 -45.97 -22.61
N GLY A 11 -21.46 -45.61 -23.72
CA GLY A 11 -20.15 -44.96 -23.75
C GLY A 11 -20.20 -43.63 -23.02
N ILE A 12 -19.89 -43.66 -21.73
CA ILE A 12 -19.53 -42.47 -20.97
C ILE A 12 -18.16 -42.07 -21.50
N SER A 13 -18.11 -40.98 -22.26
CA SER A 13 -16.88 -40.31 -22.64
C SER A 13 -16.17 -39.87 -21.36
N SER A 14 -15.29 -40.74 -20.87
CA SER A 14 -14.40 -40.43 -19.76
C SER A 14 -13.39 -39.41 -20.28
N SER A 15 -13.55 -38.15 -19.87
CA SER A 15 -12.55 -37.11 -20.10
C SER A 15 -11.23 -37.62 -19.52
N LYS A 16 -10.33 -38.06 -20.41
CA LYS A 16 -9.02 -38.63 -20.07
C LYS A 16 -8.06 -37.53 -19.63
N VAL A 17 -8.41 -36.82 -18.56
CA VAL A 17 -7.49 -35.90 -17.90
C VAL A 17 -6.56 -36.78 -17.07
N LYS A 18 -5.30 -36.90 -17.53
CA LYS A 18 -4.24 -37.54 -16.75
C LYS A 18 -3.95 -36.66 -15.54
N TYR A 19 -4.50 -37.02 -14.39
CA TYR A 19 -4.06 -36.46 -13.12
C TYR A 19 -2.80 -37.21 -12.68
N SER A 20 -1.66 -36.52 -12.67
CA SER A 20 -0.46 -36.99 -11.98
C SER A 20 -0.61 -36.72 -10.49
N LYS A 21 -0.48 -37.75 -9.65
CA LYS A 21 -0.39 -37.58 -8.21
C LYS A 21 0.86 -36.72 -7.92
N LEU A 22 0.69 -35.58 -7.27
CA LEU A 22 1.81 -34.75 -6.80
C LEU A 22 2.72 -35.63 -5.94
N SER A 23 4.03 -35.53 -6.16
CA SER A 23 5.02 -36.31 -5.41
C SER A 23 4.80 -36.09 -3.92
N SER A 24 4.64 -37.16 -3.15
CA SER A 24 4.54 -37.13 -1.69
C SER A 24 5.91 -36.88 -1.02
N SER A 25 6.76 -36.08 -1.65
CA SER A 25 7.93 -35.52 -0.98
C SER A 25 7.45 -34.26 -0.29
N ASP A 26 7.40 -34.35 1.04
CA ASP A 26 7.11 -33.27 2.00
C ASP A 26 8.13 -32.11 1.92
N GLU A 27 9.05 -32.12 0.95
CA GLU A 27 10.21 -31.24 0.86
C GLU A 27 9.94 -29.90 0.15
N GLY A 28 8.68 -29.59 -0.16
CA GLY A 28 8.30 -28.32 -0.79
C GLY A 28 7.79 -27.27 0.20
N TYR A 29 7.45 -27.65 1.42
CA TYR A 29 6.81 -26.75 2.39
C TYR A 29 7.82 -26.25 3.41
N ILE A 30 8.58 -25.24 3.03
CA ILE A 30 9.37 -24.45 3.97
C ILE A 30 8.48 -23.34 4.53
N ASP A 31 8.07 -23.46 5.80
CA ASP A 31 7.35 -22.41 6.55
C ASP A 31 8.07 -21.03 6.49
N LEU A 32 9.37 -21.06 6.18
CA LEU A 32 10.20 -19.88 5.94
C LEU A 32 9.79 -19.07 4.69
N GLN A 33 9.11 -19.64 3.69
CA GLN A 33 8.59 -18.88 2.55
C GLN A 33 7.43 -17.96 2.92
N PHE A 34 6.72 -18.25 4.01
CA PHE A 34 5.64 -17.39 4.53
C PHE A 34 6.12 -16.44 5.63
N LYS A 35 7.38 -16.55 6.06
CA LYS A 35 8.00 -15.52 6.89
C LYS A 35 8.27 -14.30 6.03
N LYS A 36 7.45 -13.25 6.21
CA LYS A 36 7.82 -11.90 5.77
C LYS A 36 9.24 -11.64 6.29
N LEU A 37 10.13 -11.28 5.37
CA LEU A 37 11.47 -10.80 5.70
C LEU A 37 11.35 -9.65 6.71
N PRO A 38 12.34 -9.45 7.59
CA PRO A 38 12.34 -8.27 8.46
C PRO A 38 12.30 -7.03 7.58
N THR A 39 11.14 -6.38 7.52
CA THR A 39 10.91 -5.17 6.75
C THR A 39 11.89 -4.11 7.23
N LYS A 40 12.83 -3.73 6.35
CA LYS A 40 13.74 -2.61 6.60
C LYS A 40 12.89 -1.35 6.68
N VAL A 41 12.96 -0.63 7.79
CA VAL A 41 12.24 0.63 7.96
C VAL A 41 12.84 1.66 7.00
N PRO A 42 12.08 2.25 6.06
CA PRO A 42 12.61 3.21 5.10
C PRO A 42 12.76 4.58 5.77
N TYR A 43 13.78 4.72 6.62
CA TYR A 43 14.00 5.93 7.43
C TYR A 43 14.15 7.20 6.58
N LYS A 44 14.74 7.12 5.38
CA LYS A 44 14.90 8.26 4.48
C LYS A 44 13.55 8.77 3.97
N ALA A 45 12.66 7.87 3.57
CA ALA A 45 11.32 8.23 3.11
C ALA A 45 10.48 8.86 4.22
N ILE A 46 10.58 8.33 5.44
CA ILE A 46 9.91 8.89 6.62
C ILE A 46 10.46 10.28 6.95
N ALA A 47 11.78 10.46 6.88
CA ALA A 47 12.43 11.75 7.10
C ALA A 47 11.95 12.79 6.07
N LEU A 48 11.92 12.42 4.78
CA LEU A 48 11.41 13.28 3.71
C LEU A 48 9.95 13.67 3.96
N ALA A 49 9.07 12.70 4.21
CA ALA A 49 7.65 12.95 4.49
C ALA A 49 7.44 13.87 5.69
N THR A 50 8.27 13.71 6.74
CA THR A 50 8.25 14.56 7.93
C THR A 50 8.65 15.99 7.61
N ILE A 51 9.73 16.19 6.83
CA ILE A 51 10.18 17.53 6.41
C ILE A 51 9.09 18.21 5.56
N LEU A 52 8.50 17.48 4.61
CA LEU A 52 7.47 18.00 3.73
C LEU A 52 6.20 18.39 4.51
N PHE A 53 5.81 17.56 5.48
CA PHE A 53 4.71 17.84 6.41
C PHE A 53 4.96 19.10 7.25
N LEU A 54 6.17 19.25 7.82
CA LEU A 54 6.53 20.41 8.64
C LEU A 54 6.52 21.70 7.82
N ILE A 55 7.13 21.68 6.63
CA ILE A 55 7.15 22.83 5.71
C ILE A 55 5.73 23.20 5.26
N GLY A 56 4.93 22.20 4.85
CA GLY A 56 3.54 22.41 4.46
C GLY A 56 2.69 23.00 5.59
N SER A 57 2.82 22.46 6.81
CA SER A 57 2.12 22.96 7.99
C SER A 57 2.53 24.40 8.34
N LEU A 58 3.82 24.73 8.21
CA LEU A 58 4.30 26.09 8.43
C LEU A 58 3.71 27.06 7.41
N LEU A 59 3.75 26.72 6.12
CA LEU A 59 3.16 27.54 5.05
C LEU A 59 1.66 27.74 5.24
N ILE A 60 0.91 26.69 5.61
CA ILE A 60 -0.53 26.79 5.88
C ILE A 60 -0.77 27.71 7.08
N THR A 61 0.03 27.58 8.15
CA THR A 61 -0.11 28.42 9.35
C THR A 61 0.16 29.89 9.02
N ILE A 62 1.21 30.17 8.25
CA ILE A 62 1.53 31.53 7.79
C ILE A 62 0.44 32.07 6.86
N GLY A 63 -0.03 31.27 5.89
CA GLY A 63 -1.13 31.63 5.00
C GLY A 63 -2.44 31.91 5.75
N ALA A 64 -2.74 31.12 6.79
CA ALA A 64 -3.90 31.33 7.64
C ALA A 64 -3.78 32.59 8.51
N LEU A 65 -2.59 32.87 9.06
CA LEU A 65 -2.31 34.10 9.82
C LEU A 65 -2.44 35.35 8.95
N LEU A 66 -1.94 35.29 7.71
CA LEU A 66 -2.11 36.34 6.70
C LEU A 66 -3.58 36.55 6.35
N LEU A 67 -4.34 35.46 6.14
CA LEU A 67 -5.77 35.54 5.83
C LEU A 67 -6.60 36.09 7.00
N SER A 68 -6.22 35.76 8.23
CA SER A 68 -6.90 36.24 9.45
C SER A 68 -6.61 37.71 9.75
N GLY A 69 -5.75 38.39 8.99
CA GLY A 69 -5.40 39.80 9.19
C GLY A 69 -4.56 40.06 10.45
N TYR A 70 -3.94 39.02 11.02
CA TYR A 70 -3.04 39.18 12.18
C TYR A 70 -1.72 39.86 11.77
N ILE A 71 -1.31 39.66 10.53
CA ILE A 71 -0.15 40.30 9.91
C ILE A 71 -0.69 41.28 8.87
N ASP A 72 -0.43 42.57 9.06
CA ASP A 72 -0.84 43.63 8.13
C ASP A 72 0.01 43.51 6.85
N SER A 73 -0.45 42.66 5.92
CA SER A 73 0.18 42.51 4.63
C SER A 73 -0.46 43.49 3.65
N SER A 74 0.31 44.49 3.23
CA SER A 74 -0.05 45.40 2.13
C SER A 74 -0.32 44.65 0.81
N TYR A 75 0.08 43.37 0.72
CA TYR A 75 -0.14 42.45 -0.38
C TYR A 75 -1.09 41.31 0.03
N SER A 76 -2.39 41.61 0.13
CA SER A 76 -3.44 40.61 0.35
C SER A 76 -3.45 39.53 -0.74
N ASP A 77 -3.02 39.88 -1.96
CA ASP A 77 -2.95 38.99 -3.12
C ASP A 77 -1.97 37.83 -2.95
N THR A 78 -0.94 37.97 -2.11
CA THR A 78 0.09 36.93 -1.89
C THR A 78 -0.41 35.80 -0.97
N THR A 79 -1.47 36.05 -0.20
CA THR A 79 -2.00 35.11 0.80
C THR A 79 -2.52 33.82 0.17
N TRP A 80 -3.31 33.95 -0.90
CA TRP A 80 -3.94 32.81 -1.57
C TRP A 80 -2.91 31.84 -2.19
N PRO A 81 -1.91 32.30 -2.96
CA PRO A 81 -0.84 31.43 -3.46
C PRO A 81 -0.08 30.69 -2.35
N VAL A 82 0.30 31.36 -1.26
CA VAL A 82 1.03 30.74 -0.15
C VAL A 82 0.22 29.63 0.50
N LEU A 83 -1.07 29.88 0.72
CA LEU A 83 -1.97 28.89 1.32
C LEU A 83 -2.19 27.69 0.40
N ILE A 84 -2.39 27.92 -0.91
CA ILE A 84 -2.57 26.85 -1.91
C ILE A 84 -1.31 25.99 -1.99
N ILE A 85 -0.12 26.60 -2.07
CA ILE A 85 1.16 25.88 -2.10
C ILE A 85 1.34 25.08 -0.80
N GLY A 86 1.03 25.68 0.35
CA GLY A 86 1.09 25.00 1.64
C GLY A 86 0.25 23.73 1.67
N VAL A 87 -1.01 23.81 1.22
CA VAL A 87 -1.90 22.64 1.12
C VAL A 87 -1.35 21.59 0.15
N LEU A 88 -0.86 22.00 -1.02
CA LEU A 88 -0.34 21.09 -2.04
C LEU A 88 0.90 20.32 -1.56
N VAL A 89 1.77 20.96 -0.78
CA VAL A 89 2.95 20.35 -0.16
C VAL A 89 2.56 19.48 1.04
N PHE A 90 1.56 19.90 1.82
CA PHE A 90 1.10 19.19 3.02
C PHE A 90 0.46 17.83 2.73
N VAL A 91 -0.39 17.73 1.69
CA VAL A 91 -1.13 16.49 1.34
C VAL A 91 -0.20 15.28 1.15
N PRO A 92 0.83 15.31 0.30
CA PRO A 92 1.73 14.17 0.12
C PRO A 92 2.57 13.90 1.39
N GLY A 93 3.00 14.93 2.11
CA GLY A 93 3.75 14.77 3.36
C GLY A 93 2.94 14.07 4.45
N PHE A 94 1.69 14.51 4.65
CA PHE A 94 0.78 13.92 5.62
C PHE A 94 0.38 12.49 5.26
N TYR A 95 0.14 12.21 3.97
CA TYR A 95 -0.25 10.89 3.51
C TYR A 95 0.81 9.81 3.85
N HIS A 96 2.07 10.06 3.49
CA HIS A 96 3.16 9.12 3.76
C HIS A 96 3.48 9.04 5.26
N LEU A 97 3.43 10.17 5.98
CA LEU A 97 3.65 10.18 7.43
C LEU A 97 2.58 9.39 8.18
N ARG A 98 1.31 9.49 7.74
CA ARG A 98 0.19 8.72 8.27
C ARG A 98 0.46 7.21 8.13
N ILE A 99 0.78 6.74 6.93
CA ILE A 99 1.06 5.32 6.65
C ILE A 99 2.23 4.83 7.51
N ALA A 100 3.33 5.60 7.57
CA ALA A 100 4.50 5.28 8.39
C ALA A 100 4.15 5.19 9.88
N PHE A 101 3.29 6.07 10.39
CA PHE A 101 2.84 6.07 11.77
C PHE A 101 1.96 4.85 12.09
N TYR A 102 1.03 4.47 11.20
CA TYR A 102 0.21 3.26 11.38
C TYR A 102 1.02 1.98 11.26
N ALA A 103 2.04 1.95 10.39
CA ALA A 103 3.00 0.86 10.32
C ALA A 103 3.83 0.76 11.61
N PHE A 104 4.27 1.89 12.18
CA PHE A 104 5.01 1.92 13.46
C PHE A 104 4.18 1.41 14.64
N LYS A 105 2.88 1.75 14.69
CA LYS A 105 1.96 1.22 15.72
C LYS A 105 1.55 -0.25 15.50
N GLY A 106 1.97 -0.88 14.40
CA GLY A 106 1.68 -2.30 14.14
C GLY A 106 0.21 -2.58 13.79
N TYR A 107 -0.51 -1.62 13.21
CA TYR A 107 -1.88 -1.86 12.75
C TYR A 107 -1.88 -2.85 11.58
N ARG A 108 -2.73 -3.89 11.67
CA ARG A 108 -2.92 -4.90 10.62
C ARG A 108 -3.32 -4.21 9.32
N GLY A 109 -2.53 -4.40 8.26
CA GLY A 109 -2.79 -3.85 6.92
C GLY A 109 -1.91 -2.66 6.53
N TYR A 110 -1.07 -2.14 7.43
CA TYR A 110 -0.06 -1.13 7.09
C TYR A 110 1.32 -1.76 7.12
N SER A 111 2.01 -1.75 5.98
CA SER A 111 3.38 -2.24 5.87
C SER A 111 4.31 -1.10 5.47
N TYR A 112 5.57 -1.16 5.91
CA TYR A 112 6.60 -0.27 5.40
C TYR A 112 6.87 -0.48 3.90
N ASP A 113 6.43 -1.61 3.34
CA ASP A 113 6.49 -1.94 1.91
C ASP A 113 5.68 -0.96 1.04
N ASP A 114 4.68 -0.26 1.61
CA ASP A 114 3.81 0.67 0.89
C ASP A 114 4.42 2.08 0.74
N ILE A 115 5.61 2.29 1.29
CA ILE A 115 6.34 3.56 1.24
C ILE A 115 7.41 3.45 0.15
N PRO A 116 7.45 4.36 -0.85
CA PRO A 116 8.52 4.37 -1.84
C PRO A 116 9.88 4.47 -1.14
N ASP A 117 10.77 3.51 -1.40
CA ASP A 117 12.14 3.58 -0.93
C ASP A 117 12.91 4.53 -1.86
N PHE A 118 13.62 5.50 -1.28
CA PHE A 118 14.40 6.50 -2.03
C PHE A 118 15.91 6.21 -1.89
N ASP A 119 16.26 4.92 -1.88
CA ASP A 119 17.59 4.39 -1.56
C ASP A 119 18.48 4.09 -2.79
N ASP A 120 18.25 4.74 -3.94
CA ASP A 120 19.12 4.70 -5.13
C ASP A 120 20.20 5.80 -5.12
#